data_AF-X1SWP9-F1
#
_entry.id   AF-X1SWP9-F1
#
_cell.length_a   1.000
_cell.length_b   1.000
_cell.length_c   1.000
_cell.angle_alpha   90.00
_cell.angle_beta   90.00
_cell.angle_gamma   90.00
#
_symmetry.space_group_name_H-M   'P 1'
#
loop_
_entity.id
_entity.type
_entity.pdbx_description
1 polymer ?
#
loop_
_entity_poly.entity_id
_entity_poly.type
_entity_poly.pdbx_seq_one_letter_code
_entity_poly.pdbx_strand_id
1 'polypeptide(L)'
;MEVNSNTEGSANRGDFDLMQHADNSGKSLDYFDEETKEHYIPYVIEPSAGVDRSALAFLCDAYAEEPDKEEIRVLLHLHPSLAPIKVAVLPLSRRENLV
;
A
#
# COMPACT_ATOMS: atom_id res chain seq x y z
N MET A 1 17.41 9.29 6.68
CA MET A 1 16.25 10.06 7.15
C MET A 1 15.30 9.04 7.76
N GLU A 2 15.03 9.09 9.06
CA GLU A 2 14.20 8.09 9.72
C GLU A 2 12.72 8.42 9.45
N VAL A 3 12.07 7.64 8.58
CA VAL A 3 10.67 7.84 8.20
C VAL A 3 9.79 7.33 9.35
N ASN A 4 9.62 8.14 10.39
CA ASN A 4 8.69 7.88 11.48
C ASN A 4 7.27 8.35 11.11
N SER A 5 6.69 7.75 10.07
CA SER A 5 5.27 7.96 9.72
C SER A 5 4.50 6.68 9.96
N ASN A 6 3.41 6.74 10.73
CA ASN A 6 2.53 5.59 10.94
C ASN A 6 1.85 5.20 9.60
N THR A 7 2.36 4.17 8.94
CA THR A 7 1.90 3.73 7.61
C THR A 7 0.72 2.76 7.69
N GLU A 8 0.65 1.98 8.77
CA GLU A 8 -0.38 0.97 9.04
C GLU A 8 -0.88 1.10 10.48
N GLY A 9 -2.16 0.78 10.70
CA GLY A 9 -2.73 0.56 12.03
C GLY A 9 -3.49 -0.77 12.05
N SER A 10 -3.47 -1.44 13.20
CA SER A 10 -4.29 -2.61 13.46
C SER A 10 -5.16 -2.35 14.69
N ALA A 11 -6.48 -2.48 14.53
CA ALA A 11 -7.45 -2.22 15.58
C ALA A 11 -8.38 -3.41 15.76
N ASN A 12 -8.61 -3.80 17.01
CA ASN A 12 -9.77 -4.61 17.37
C ASN A 12 -10.92 -3.67 17.73
N ARG A 13 -11.97 -3.68 16.92
CA ARG A 13 -13.10 -2.75 17.01
C ARG A 13 -14.33 -3.38 17.67
N GLY A 14 -14.22 -4.64 18.10
CA GLY A 14 -15.36 -5.38 18.64
C GLY A 14 -16.51 -5.43 17.65
N ASP A 15 -17.74 -5.36 18.14
CA ASP A 15 -18.97 -5.40 17.38
C ASP A 15 -19.51 -4.01 16.98
N PHE A 16 -18.82 -2.93 17.37
CA PHE A 16 -19.30 -1.55 17.24
C PHE A 16 -19.77 -1.19 15.83
N ASP A 17 -18.97 -1.50 14.79
CA ASP A 17 -19.30 -1.10 13.41
C ASP A 17 -20.58 -1.77 12.91
N LEU A 18 -20.71 -3.07 13.20
CA LEU A 18 -21.85 -3.86 12.73
C LEU A 18 -23.12 -3.52 13.51
N MET A 19 -23.03 -3.28 14.82
CA MET A 19 -24.15 -2.80 15.62
C MET A 19 -24.68 -1.47 15.08
N GLN A 20 -23.80 -0.49 14.86
CA GLN A 20 -24.21 0.82 14.36
C GLN A 20 -24.85 0.72 12.97
N HIS A 21 -24.35 -0.14 12.08
CA HIS A 21 -24.96 -0.36 10.78
C HIS A 21 -26.30 -1.10 10.86
N ALA A 22 -26.45 -2.08 11.75
CA ALA A 22 -27.71 -2.79 11.95
C ALA A 22 -28.81 -1.83 12.42
N ASP A 23 -28.51 -1.00 13.43
CA ASP A 23 -29.46 -0.04 14.02
C ASP A 23 -29.92 1.01 13.00
N ASN A 24 -29.01 1.54 12.18
CA ASN A 24 -29.35 2.59 11.21
C ASN A 24 -29.95 2.06 9.90
N SER A 25 -29.65 0.82 9.52
CA SER A 25 -30.16 0.22 8.28
C SER A 25 -31.45 -0.57 8.46
N GLY A 26 -31.78 -0.98 9.69
CA GLY A 26 -32.90 -1.85 10.00
C GLY A 26 -32.73 -3.29 9.49
N LYS A 27 -31.53 -3.66 9.03
CA LYS A 27 -31.19 -5.01 8.57
C LYS A 27 -30.33 -5.70 9.61
N SER A 28 -30.64 -6.96 9.89
CA SER A 28 -29.81 -7.78 10.76
C SER A 28 -28.45 -8.07 10.11
N LEU A 29 -27.39 -7.95 10.90
CA LEU A 29 -26.00 -8.28 10.54
C LEU A 29 -25.42 -9.34 11.49
N ASP A 30 -26.29 -10.12 12.13
CA ASP A 30 -25.93 -11.23 12.98
C ASP A 30 -25.47 -12.44 12.16
N TYR A 31 -24.57 -13.21 12.75
CA TYR A 31 -24.11 -14.49 12.23
C TYR A 31 -24.67 -15.61 13.08
N PHE A 32 -25.22 -16.64 12.44
CA PHE A 32 -25.64 -17.86 13.10
C PHE A 32 -24.51 -18.87 13.07
N ASP A 33 -24.05 -19.27 14.25
CA ASP A 33 -23.05 -20.32 14.38
C ASP A 33 -23.71 -21.69 14.51
N GLU A 34 -23.37 -22.59 13.59
CA GLU A 34 -23.93 -23.93 13.54
C GLU A 34 -23.43 -24.84 14.66
N GLU A 35 -22.26 -24.59 15.24
CA GLU A 35 -21.70 -25.40 16.33
C GLU A 35 -22.37 -25.08 17.67
N THR A 36 -22.48 -23.78 17.97
CA THR A 36 -23.09 -23.28 19.22
C THR A 36 -24.61 -23.14 19.13
N LYS A 37 -25.17 -23.08 17.91
CA LYS A 37 -26.59 -22.80 17.64
C LYS A 37 -27.04 -21.43 18.15
N GLU A 38 -26.14 -20.46 18.20
CA GLU A 38 -26.41 -19.11 18.68
C GLU A 38 -26.22 -18.05 17.57
N HIS A 39 -26.95 -16.95 17.70
CA HIS A 39 -26.75 -15.75 16.88
C HIS A 39 -25.89 -14.75 17.64
N TYR A 40 -24.85 -14.21 17.00
CA TYR A 40 -24.03 -13.14 17.56
C TYR A 40 -23.59 -12.15 16.50
N ILE A 41 -23.16 -10.96 16.93
CA ILE A 41 -22.55 -9.97 16.05
C ILE A 41 -21.03 -10.21 16.05
N PRO A 42 -20.41 -10.52 14.91
CA PRO A 42 -18.99 -10.85 14.88
C PRO A 42 -18.13 -9.62 15.16
N TYR A 43 -16.96 -9.85 15.76
CA TYR A 43 -16.01 -8.79 16.01
C TYR A 43 -15.25 -8.40 14.74
N VAL A 44 -14.99 -7.11 14.60
CA VAL A 44 -14.25 -6.51 13.50
C VAL A 44 -12.79 -6.31 13.91
N ILE A 45 -11.90 -6.99 13.19
CA ILE A 45 -10.46 -6.75 13.25
C ILE A 45 -10.07 -5.96 12.00
N GLU A 46 -9.62 -4.72 12.19
CA GLU A 46 -9.31 -3.78 11.10
C GLU A 46 -7.79 -3.55 10.99
N PRO A 47 -7.11 -4.22 10.04
CA PRO A 47 -5.85 -3.73 9.51
C PRO A 47 -6.12 -2.65 8.46
N SER A 48 -5.54 -1.47 8.63
CA SER A 48 -5.66 -0.37 7.67
C SER A 48 -4.31 0.28 7.37
N ALA A 49 -4.03 0.51 6.08
CA ALA A 49 -2.78 1.09 5.61
C ALA A 49 -3.03 2.27 4.66
N GLY A 50 -2.22 3.32 4.80
CA GLY A 50 -2.32 4.52 3.96
C GLY A 50 -1.56 4.34 2.64
N VAL A 51 -2.28 4.35 1.50
CA VAL A 51 -1.67 4.15 0.17
C VAL A 51 -0.67 5.26 -0.16
N ASP A 52 -1.04 6.53 0.03
CA ASP A 52 -0.15 7.67 -0.26
C ASP A 52 1.10 7.67 0.63
N ARG A 53 0.93 7.30 1.91
CA ARG A 53 2.05 7.19 2.85
C ARG A 53 2.98 6.04 2.46
N SER A 54 2.42 4.91 2.03
CA SER A 54 3.21 3.78 1.54
C SER A 54 3.99 4.15 0.29
N ALA A 55 3.35 4.83 -0.67
CA ALA A 55 4.02 5.32 -1.87
C ALA A 55 5.16 6.30 -1.54
N LEU A 56 4.93 7.25 -0.65
CA LEU A 56 5.97 8.18 -0.19
C LEU A 56 7.11 7.45 0.52
N ALA A 57 6.80 6.49 1.40
CA ALA A 57 7.80 5.70 2.09
C ALA A 57 8.71 4.95 1.10
N PHE A 58 8.14 4.30 0.08
CA PHE A 58 8.93 3.64 -0.97
C PHE A 58 9.80 4.61 -1.77
N LEU A 59 9.30 5.82 -2.06
CA LEU A 59 10.09 6.83 -2.77
C LEU A 59 11.25 7.35 -1.91
N CYS A 60 11.01 7.63 -0.63
CA CYS A 60 12.04 8.08 0.30
C CYS A 60 13.12 7.02 0.55
N ASP A 61 12.72 5.75 0.66
CA ASP A 61 13.64 4.62 0.85
C ASP A 61 14.48 4.35 -0.42
N ALA A 62 13.87 4.43 -1.59
CA ALA A 62 14.55 4.16 -2.86
C ALA A 62 15.48 5.29 -3.32
N TYR A 63 15.33 6.52 -2.81
CA TYR A 63 16.12 7.67 -3.25
C TYR A 63 17.59 7.54 -2.86
N ALA A 64 18.47 7.62 -3.85
CA ALA A 64 19.91 7.69 -3.62
C ALA A 64 20.62 8.63 -4.60
N GLU A 65 21.71 9.22 -4.10
CA GLU A 65 22.65 10.05 -4.85
C GLU A 65 24.00 9.33 -4.87
N GLU A 66 24.52 9.07 -6.07
CA GLU A 66 25.78 8.35 -6.26
C GLU A 66 26.72 9.16 -7.18
N PRO A 67 28.05 9.11 -6.96
CA PRO A 67 29.00 9.70 -7.91
C PRO A 67 28.92 9.02 -9.29
N ASP A 68 28.90 9.81 -10.36
CA ASP A 68 28.99 9.35 -11.75
C ASP A 68 30.00 10.20 -12.52
N LYS A 69 31.22 9.67 -12.65
CA LYS A 69 32.38 10.35 -13.23
C LYS A 69 32.68 11.67 -12.51
N GLU A 70 32.30 12.79 -13.11
CA GLU A 70 32.53 14.15 -12.59
C GLU A 70 31.24 14.78 -12.02
N GLU A 71 30.12 14.07 -12.08
CA GLU A 71 28.79 14.54 -11.67
C GLU A 71 28.18 13.65 -10.57
N ILE A 72 27.06 14.07 -10.01
CA ILE A 72 26.23 13.26 -9.12
C ILE A 72 25.00 12.80 -9.89
N ARG A 73 24.73 11.50 -9.92
CA ARG A 73 23.49 10.95 -10.49
C ARG A 73 22.49 10.67 -9.38
N VAL A 74 21.23 10.99 -9.66
CA VAL A 74 20.08 10.63 -8.81
C VAL A 74 19.44 9.38 -9.38
N LEU A 75 19.10 8.44 -8.51
CA LEU A 75 18.44 7.19 -8.87
C LEU A 75 17.43 6.77 -7.82
N LEU A 76 16.51 5.90 -8.25
CA LEU A 76 15.51 5.28 -7.41
C LEU A 76 15.72 3.76 -7.42
N HIS A 77 16.25 3.21 -6.34
CA HIS A 77 16.41 1.77 -6.10
C HIS A 77 15.06 1.09 -5.77
N LEU A 78 14.02 1.37 -6.55
CA LEU A 78 12.71 0.73 -6.37
C LEU A 78 12.82 -0.77 -6.67
N HIS A 79 12.14 -1.58 -5.86
CA HIS A 79 11.96 -3.00 -6.17
C HIS A 79 11.37 -3.15 -7.59
N PRO A 80 11.83 -4.10 -8.43
CA PRO A 80 11.36 -4.22 -9.81
C PRO A 80 9.84 -4.33 -9.96
N SER A 81 9.15 -4.95 -8.99
CA SER A 81 7.67 -5.03 -8.97
C SER A 81 6.99 -3.68 -8.71
N LEU A 82 7.66 -2.74 -8.04
CA LEU A 82 7.13 -1.41 -7.70
C LEU A 82 7.50 -0.34 -8.74
N ALA A 83 8.55 -0.54 -9.53
CA ALA A 83 8.99 0.43 -10.54
C ALA A 83 7.83 0.81 -11.49
N PRO A 84 7.52 2.11 -11.68
CA PRO A 84 6.36 2.52 -12.49
C PRO A 84 6.54 2.18 -13.98
N ILE A 85 7.79 2.18 -14.45
CA ILE A 85 8.19 1.76 -15.80
C ILE A 85 9.17 0.59 -15.65
N LYS A 86 8.87 -0.54 -16.29
CA LYS A 86 9.68 -1.76 -16.14
C LYS A 86 10.88 -1.82 -17.08
N VAL A 87 10.73 -1.30 -18.30
CA VAL A 87 11.74 -1.35 -19.35
C VAL A 87 11.68 -0.07 -20.17
N ALA A 88 12.84 0.46 -20.55
CA ALA A 88 12.98 1.51 -21.54
C ALA A 88 13.82 0.97 -22.72
N VAL A 89 13.28 1.08 -23.94
CA VAL A 89 14.02 0.73 -25.17
C VAL A 89 14.43 2.03 -25.85
N LEU A 90 15.73 2.32 -25.84
CA LEU A 90 16.29 3.58 -26.32
C LEU A 90 17.21 3.31 -27.52
N PRO A 91 16.83 3.69 -28.74
CA PRO A 91 17.71 3.56 -29.90
C PRO A 91 18.91 4.49 -29.76
N LEU A 92 20.09 4.00 -30.16
CA LEU A 92 21.33 4.78 -30.07
C LEU A 92 21.30 6.04 -30.95
N SER A 93 20.63 5.97 -32.10
CA SER A 93 20.48 7.09 -33.03
C SER A 93 19.04 7.23 -33.48
N ARG A 94 18.61 8.47 -33.72
CA ARG A 94 17.34 8.78 -34.38
C ARG A 94 17.41 8.68 -35.91
N ARG A 95 18.61 8.49 -36.48
CA ARG A 95 18.82 8.33 -37.93
C ARG A 95 18.76 6.86 -38.29
N GLU A 96 18.09 6.53 -39.40
CA GLU A 96 18.02 5.15 -39.93
C GLU A 96 19.39 4.59 -40.32
N ASN A 97 20.32 5.47 -40.74
CA ASN A 97 21.64 5.08 -41.22
C ASN A 97 22.66 5.12 -40.06
N LEU A 98 22.73 4.04 -39.30
CA LEU A 98 23.91 3.73 -38.48
C LEU A 98 24.95 3.11 -39.43
N VAL A 99 26.00 3.85 -39.75
CA VAL A 99 27.18 3.31 -40.47
C VAL A 99 28.03 2.50 -39.51
#